data_AF-A0A371IXZ3-F1
#
_entry.id   AF-A0A371IXZ3-F1
#
_cell.length_a   1.000
_cell.length_b   1.000
_cell.length_c   1.000
_cell.angle_alpha   90.00
_cell.angle_beta   90.00
_cell.angle_gamma   90.00
#
_symmetry.space_group_name_H-M   'P 1'
#
loop_
_entity.id
_entity.type
_entity.pdbx_description
1 polymer ?
#
loop_
_entity_poly.entity_id
_entity_poly.type
_entity_poly.pdbx_seq_one_letter_code
_entity_poly.pdbx_strand_id
1 'polypeptide(L)'
;MENLVERSNRHDGLILLIFLNAFDGIATYVGLRLGFYIELNKFLDLVYEYSSSMFIIVKIIIPTLILLILMEKIKVKISKFTKMLICLTNIIYIGIFIYHVCLYILAISLAV
;
A
#
# COMPACT_ATOMS: atom_id res chain seq x y z
N MET A 1 -7.40 -18.80 -25.35
CA MET A 1 -7.44 -18.78 -23.87
C MET A 1 -6.08 -18.51 -23.25
N GLU A 2 -4.99 -19.13 -23.71
CA GLU A 2 -3.62 -18.86 -23.21
C GLU A 2 -3.23 -17.38 -23.19
N ASN A 3 -3.51 -16.62 -24.27
CA ASN A 3 -3.18 -15.19 -24.35
C ASN A 3 -3.93 -14.31 -23.32
N LEU A 4 -5.06 -14.77 -22.76
CA LEU A 4 -5.79 -14.03 -21.73
C LEU A 4 -5.22 -14.32 -20.33
N VAL A 5 -4.90 -15.58 -20.04
CA VAL A 5 -4.28 -16.02 -18.79
C VAL A 5 -2.88 -15.42 -18.63
N GLU A 6 -2.11 -15.38 -19.71
CA GLU A 6 -0.75 -14.83 -19.70
C GLU A 6 -0.72 -13.30 -19.59
N ARG A 7 -1.83 -12.61 -19.90
CA ARG A 7 -2.00 -11.16 -19.72
C ARG A 7 -2.46 -10.82 -18.30
N SER A 8 -3.30 -11.66 -17.69
CA SER A 8 -3.71 -11.55 -16.27
C SER A 8 -2.50 -11.61 -15.34
N ASN A 9 -1.70 -12.68 -15.44
CA ASN A 9 -0.53 -12.93 -14.59
C ASN A 9 0.55 -11.83 -14.61
N ARG A 10 0.55 -10.91 -15.59
CA ARG A 10 1.54 -9.83 -15.69
C ARG A 10 1.23 -8.66 -14.76
N HIS A 11 -0.04 -8.47 -14.41
CA HIS A 11 -0.49 -7.29 -13.66
C HIS A 11 -0.98 -7.63 -12.25
N ASP A 12 -1.29 -8.89 -11.95
CA ASP A 12 -1.85 -9.32 -10.65
C ASP A 12 -1.00 -8.84 -9.47
N GLY A 13 0.32 -8.94 -9.54
CA GLY A 13 1.22 -8.45 -8.49
C GLY A 13 1.23 -6.92 -8.34
N LEU A 14 1.00 -6.16 -9.40
CA LEU A 14 0.90 -4.70 -9.31
C LEU A 14 -0.48 -4.26 -8.81
N ILE A 15 -1.53 -4.95 -9.23
CA ILE A 15 -2.90 -4.72 -8.76
C ILE A 15 -2.98 -4.96 -7.26
N LEU A 16 -2.43 -6.09 -6.79
CA LEU A 16 -2.34 -6.39 -5.36
C LEU A 16 -1.56 -5.30 -4.62
N LEU A 17 -0.42 -4.86 -5.16
CA LEU A 17 0.39 -3.83 -4.53
C LEU A 17 -0.33 -2.47 -4.46
N ILE A 18 -1.09 -2.09 -5.49
CA ILE A 18 -1.92 -0.88 -5.48
C ILE A 18 -2.96 -0.97 -4.35
N PHE A 19 -3.66 -2.10 -4.25
CA PHE A 19 -4.64 -2.31 -3.21
C PHE A 19 -4.02 -2.25 -1.81
N LEU A 20 -2.92 -2.97 -1.58
CA LEU A 20 -2.25 -3.01 -0.28
C LEU A 20 -1.66 -1.65 0.10
N ASN A 21 -1.12 -0.88 -0.86
CA ASN A 21 -0.63 0.48 -0.63
C ASN A 21 -1.77 1.43 -0.23
N ALA A 22 -2.89 1.38 -0.95
CA ALA A 22 -4.05 2.19 -0.61
C ALA A 22 -4.60 1.83 0.78
N PHE A 23 -4.70 0.54 1.09
CA PHE A 23 -5.13 0.06 2.40
C PHE A 23 -4.19 0.54 3.51
N ASP A 24 -2.87 0.35 3.38
CA ASP A 24 -1.88 0.78 4.38
C ASP A 24 -2.01 2.28 4.70
N GLY A 25 -2.13 3.11 3.67
CA GLY A 25 -2.28 4.54 3.88
C GLY A 25 -3.62 4.93 4.54
N ILE A 26 -4.73 4.29 4.16
CA ILE A 26 -6.05 4.52 4.79
C ILE A 26 -6.03 4.05 6.25
N ALA A 27 -5.53 2.84 6.50
CA ALA A 27 -5.42 2.27 7.83
C ALA A 27 -4.52 3.12 8.73
N THR A 28 -3.44 3.69 8.19
CA THR A 28 -2.63 4.64 8.94
C THR A 28 -3.36 5.94 9.22
N TYR A 29 -4.02 6.51 8.22
CA TYR A 29 -4.76 7.76 8.38
C TYR A 29 -5.84 7.64 9.47
N VAL A 30 -6.62 6.56 9.43
CA VAL A 30 -7.65 6.27 10.43
C VAL A 30 -7.01 5.96 11.80
N GLY A 31 -5.90 5.23 11.83
CA GLY A 31 -5.19 4.88 13.06
C GLY A 31 -4.65 6.12 13.79
N LEU A 32 -4.06 7.06 13.05
CA LEU A 32 -3.60 8.35 13.58
C LEU A 32 -4.77 9.22 14.06
N ARG A 33 -5.89 9.25 13.32
CA ARG A 33 -7.11 9.99 13.71
C ARG A 33 -7.72 9.47 15.01
N LEU A 34 -7.70 8.16 15.20
CA LEU A 34 -8.25 7.50 16.40
C LEU A 34 -7.24 7.42 17.55
N GLY A 35 -5.97 7.80 17.33
CA GLY A 35 -4.91 7.75 18.33
C GLY A 35 -4.44 6.32 18.66
N PHE A 36 -4.64 5.36 17.75
CA PHE A 36 -4.33 3.94 18.00
C PHE A 36 -2.84 3.61 17.93
N TYR A 37 -2.03 4.42 17.25
CA TYR A 37 -0.57 4.34 17.27
C TYR A 37 0.05 5.60 16.63
N ILE A 38 1.38 5.73 16.72
CA ILE A 38 2.16 6.88 16.24
C ILE A 38 2.87 6.53 14.94
N GLU A 39 2.96 7.46 13.99
CA GLU A 39 3.71 7.28 12.74
C GLU A 39 5.21 7.27 13.04
N LEU A 40 5.89 6.15 12.73
CA LEU A 40 7.33 6.01 12.96
C LEU A 40 8.15 6.85 11.98
N ASN A 41 7.60 7.14 10.81
CA ASN A 41 8.22 8.02 9.84
C ASN A 41 8.00 9.49 10.23
N LYS A 42 9.00 10.09 10.89
CA LYS A 42 8.98 11.50 11.32
C LYS A 42 8.60 12.49 10.22
N PHE A 43 8.95 12.23 8.96
CA PHE A 43 8.56 13.10 7.85
C PHE A 43 7.05 13.01 7.59
N LEU A 44 6.49 11.79 7.55
CA LEU A 44 5.04 11.61 7.37
C LEU A 44 4.25 12.13 8.57
N ASP A 45 4.79 12.00 9.78
CA ASP A 45 4.22 12.54 11.00
C ASP A 45 4.11 14.07 10.91
N LEU A 46 5.20 14.76 10.56
CA LEU A 46 5.20 16.22 10.31
C LEU A 46 4.22 16.63 9.20
N VAL A 47 4.14 15.86 8.11
CA VAL A 47 3.18 16.12 7.03
C VAL A 47 1.74 15.98 7.53
N TYR A 48 1.47 14.97 8.36
CA TYR A 48 0.14 14.74 8.93
C TYR A 48 -0.25 15.85 9.92
N GLU A 49 0.66 16.26 10.79
CA GLU A 49 0.46 17.38 11.72
C GLU A 49 0.20 18.70 10.98
N TYR A 50 0.93 18.96 9.90
CA TYR A 50 0.73 20.16 9.08
C TYR A 50 -0.62 20.11 8.34
N SER A 51 -0.93 18.98 7.70
CA SER A 51 -2.20 18.77 7.02
C SER A 51 -2.50 17.29 6.83
N SER A 52 -3.54 16.82 7.52
CA SER A 52 -4.05 15.46 7.36
C SER A 52 -4.44 15.11 5.90
N SER A 53 -4.83 16.10 5.09
CA SER A 53 -5.08 15.91 3.65
C SER A 53 -3.80 15.73 2.85
N MET A 54 -2.71 16.44 3.19
CA MET A 54 -1.40 16.22 2.54
C MET A 54 -0.85 14.84 2.81
N PHE A 55 -1.08 14.28 4.01
CA PHE A 55 -0.70 12.91 4.31
C PHE A 55 -1.32 11.91 3.32
N ILE A 56 -2.61 12.04 3.01
CA ILE A 56 -3.30 11.20 2.02
C ILE A 56 -2.65 11.35 0.64
N ILE A 57 -2.32 12.59 0.24
CA ILE A 57 -1.69 12.84 -1.05
C ILE A 57 -0.33 12.12 -1.14
N VAL A 58 0.51 12.29 -0.12
CA VAL A 58 1.88 11.77 -0.08
C VAL A 58 1.92 10.25 0.08
N LYS A 59 1.11 9.69 0.99
CA LYS A 59 1.16 8.27 1.34
C LYS A 59 0.29 7.40 0.41
N ILE A 60 -0.77 7.95 -0.18
CA ILE A 60 -1.73 7.17 -0.97
C ILE A 60 -1.72 7.59 -2.43
N ILE A 61 -2.01 8.85 -2.73
CA ILE A 61 -2.27 9.29 -4.11
C ILE A 61 -1.02 9.19 -4.96
N ILE A 62 0.10 9.77 -4.51
CA ILE A 62 1.36 9.76 -5.28
C ILE A 62 1.84 8.33 -5.56
N PRO A 63 1.99 7.43 -4.55
CA PRO A 63 2.44 6.05 -4.81
C PRO A 63 1.48 5.27 -5.72
N THR A 64 0.16 5.46 -5.54
CA THR A 64 -0.85 4.82 -6.39
C THR A 64 -0.74 5.27 -7.84
N LEU A 65 -0.59 6.58 -8.09
CA LEU A 65 -0.39 7.12 -9.44
C LEU A 65 0.89 6.57 -10.08
N ILE A 66 1.98 6.47 -9.32
CA ILE A 66 3.24 5.89 -9.82
C ILE A 66 3.03 4.42 -10.24
N LEU A 67 2.33 3.63 -9.42
CA LEU A 67 2.04 2.23 -9.73
C LEU A 67 1.10 2.08 -10.93
N LEU A 68 0.12 2.96 -11.09
CA LEU A 68 -0.76 2.99 -12.27
C LEU A 68 0.01 3.34 -13.54
N ILE A 69 0.88 4.36 -13.49
CA ILE A 69 1.75 4.71 -14.62
C ILE A 69 2.69 3.54 -14.97
N LEU A 70 3.22 2.84 -13.95
CA LEU A 70 4.05 1.67 -14.15
C LEU A 70 3.26 0.55 -14.84
N MET A 71 2.02 0.30 -14.41
CA MET A 71 1.13 -0.69 -15.01
C MET A 71 0.85 -0.40 -16.49
N GLU A 72 0.63 0.86 -16.87
CA GLU A 72 0.40 1.26 -18.26
C GLU A 72 1.66 1.17 -19.13
N LYS A 73 2.83 1.50 -18.56
CA LYS A 73 4.13 1.47 -19.27
C LYS A 73 4.71 0.07 -19.43
N ILE A 74 4.23 -0.91 -18.68
CA ILE A 74 4.56 -2.33 -18.86
C ILE A 74 3.82 -2.89 -20.09
N LYS A 75 4.23 -2.42 -21.27
CA LYS A 75 3.94 -3.08 -22.55
C LYS A 75 5.13 -3.95 -23.00
N VAL A 76 6.30 -3.76 -22.40
CA VAL A 76 7.56 -4.45 -22.68
C VAL A 76 7.83 -5.49 -21.59
N LYS A 77 8.52 -6.59 -21.93
CA LYS A 77 8.97 -7.64 -20.99
C LYS A 77 9.57 -7.02 -19.71
N ILE A 78 8.85 -7.14 -18.59
CA ILE A 78 9.40 -6.81 -17.27
C ILE A 78 10.64 -7.69 -17.01
N SER A 79 11.74 -7.07 -16.57
CA SER A 79 12.94 -7.81 -16.17
C SER A 79 12.64 -8.79 -15.03
N LYS A 80 13.36 -9.91 -14.95
CA LYS A 80 13.20 -10.87 -13.83
C LYS A 80 13.45 -10.19 -12.47
N PHE A 81 14.39 -9.25 -12.42
CA PHE A 81 14.70 -8.49 -11.22
C PHE A 81 13.52 -7.61 -10.75
N THR A 82 12.88 -6.88 -11.67
CA THR A 82 11.70 -6.08 -11.33
C THR A 82 10.53 -6.94 -10.85
N LYS A 83 10.31 -8.12 -11.45
CA LYS A 83 9.30 -9.07 -10.96
C LYS A 83 9.60 -9.57 -9.55
N MET A 84 10.87 -9.86 -9.26
CA MET A 84 11.31 -10.25 -7.92
C MET A 84 11.06 -9.13 -6.90
N LEU A 85 11.38 -7.88 -7.25
CA LEU A 85 11.08 -6.72 -6.39
C LEU A 85 9.58 -6.59 -6.12
N ILE A 86 8.72 -6.64 -7.15
CA ILE A 86 7.27 -6.58 -6.96
C ILE A 86 6.78 -7.70 -6.04
N CYS A 87 7.31 -8.92 -6.18
CA CYS A 87 6.97 -10.05 -5.31
C CYS A 87 7.37 -9.77 -3.85
N LEU A 88 8.62 -9.37 -3.62
CA LEU A 88 9.12 -9.04 -2.28
C LEU A 88 8.34 -7.89 -1.63
N THR A 89 8.03 -6.84 -2.40
CA THR A 89 7.24 -5.71 -1.90
C THR A 89 5.83 -6.17 -1.52
N ASN A 90 5.17 -7.03 -2.31
CA ASN A 90 3.87 -7.60 -1.94
C ASN A 90 3.94 -8.40 -0.64
N ILE A 91 4.97 -9.22 -0.43
CA ILE A 91 5.14 -9.98 0.82
C ILE A 91 5.21 -9.04 2.02
N ILE A 92 6.00 -7.97 1.91
CA ILE A 92 6.12 -6.95 2.97
C ILE A 92 4.76 -6.29 3.23
N TYR A 93 4.07 -5.85 2.17
CA TYR A 93 2.79 -5.17 2.28
C TYR A 93 1.66 -6.08 2.82
N ILE A 94 1.69 -7.38 2.53
CA ILE A 94 0.80 -8.37 3.17
C ILE A 94 1.08 -8.43 4.67
N GLY A 95 2.36 -8.44 5.07
CA GLY A 95 2.74 -8.39 6.49
C GLY A 95 2.22 -7.13 7.19
N ILE A 96 2.36 -5.97 6.54
CA ILE A 96 1.83 -4.68 7.03
C ILE A 96 0.31 -4.71 7.12
N PHE A 97 -0.38 -5.29 6.12
CA PHE A 97 -1.82 -5.46 6.13
C PHE A 97 -2.28 -6.29 7.34
N ILE A 98 -1.65 -7.45 7.58
CA ILE A 98 -1.95 -8.30 8.74
C ILE A 98 -1.69 -7.53 10.04
N TYR A 99 -0.59 -6.78 10.12
CA TYR A 99 -0.28 -5.94 11.27
C TYR A 99 -1.40 -4.95 11.58
N HIS A 100 -1.89 -4.21 10.57
CA HIS A 100 -3.04 -3.32 10.74
C HIS A 100 -4.27 -4.07 11.23
N VAL A 101 -4.63 -5.19 10.59
CA VAL A 101 -5.80 -5.98 11.02
C VAL A 101 -5.69 -6.38 12.49
N CYS A 102 -4.55 -6.92 12.92
CA CYS A 102 -4.32 -7.27 14.33
C CYS A 102 -4.39 -6.07 15.26
N LEU A 103 -3.80 -4.93 14.87
CA LEU A 103 -3.80 -3.71 15.68
C LEU A 103 -5.22 -3.17 15.88
N TYR A 104 -6.03 -3.14 14.82
CA TYR A 104 -7.42 -2.69 14.89
C TYR A 104 -8.29 -3.65 15.72
N ILE A 105 -8.10 -4.96 15.61
CA ILE A 105 -8.78 -5.95 16.46
C ILE A 105 -8.44 -5.70 17.94
N LEU A 106 -7.16 -5.50 18.26
CA LEU A 106 -6.71 -5.22 19.61
C LEU A 106 -7.29 -3.90 20.15
N ALA A 107 -7.25 -2.84 19.34
CA ALA A 107 -7.79 -1.53 19.70
C ALA A 107 -9.28 -1.58 20.03
N ILE A 108 -10.07 -2.31 19.22
CA ILE A 108 -11.51 -2.51 19.47
C ILE A 108 -11.73 -3.32 20.75
N SER A 109 -10.92 -4.37 20.97
CA SER A 109 -11.06 -5.25 22.13
C SER A 109 -10.75 -4.56 23.46
N LEU A 110 -9.90 -3.54 23.46
CA LEU A 110 -9.57 -2.71 24.63
C LEU A 110 -10.59 -1.59 24.88
N ALA A 111 -11.44 -1.27 23.90
CA ALA A 111 -12.44 -0.20 24.00
C ALA A 111 -13.82 -0.70 24.49
N VAL A 112 -14.03 -2.01 24.56
CA VAL A 112 -15.23 -2.69 25.10
C VAL A 112 -14.98 -3.10 26.54
#